data_AF-A0A5U8SUD5-F1
#
_entry.id   AF-A0A5U8SUD5-F1
#
_cell.length_a   1.000
_cell.length_b   1.000
_cell.length_c   1.000
_cell.angle_alpha   90.00
_cell.angle_beta   90.00
_cell.angle_gamma   90.00
#
_symmetry.space_group_name_H-M   'P 1'
#
loop_
_entity.id
_entity.type
_entity.pdbx_description
1 polymer ?
#
loop_
_entity_poly.entity_id
_entity_poly.type
_entity_poly.pdbx_seq_one_letter_code
_entity_poly.pdbx_strand_id
1 'polypeptide(L)' 'VAVINRVELMLRDYPDTLATRQALPLMENAYNELGLTAEAGKVAQLIAANPRD' A
#
# COMPACT_ATOMS: atom_id res chain seq x y z
N VAL A 1 -2.28 -13.98 8.37
CA VAL A 1 -2.35 -12.51 8.56
C VAL A 1 -2.56 -11.90 7.17
N ALA A 2 -3.60 -11.07 6.98
CA ALA A 2 -3.91 -10.47 5.68
C ALA A 2 -2.81 -9.47 5.25
N VAL A 3 -2.50 -9.42 3.96
CA VAL A 3 -1.46 -8.55 3.38
C VAL A 3 -1.68 -7.09 3.79
N ILE A 4 -2.94 -6.63 3.78
CA ILE A 4 -3.35 -5.28 4.16
C ILE A 4 -2.88 -4.93 5.59
N ASN A 5 -3.14 -5.79 6.58
CA ASN A 5 -2.73 -5.54 7.96
C ASN A 5 -1.21 -5.42 8.11
N ARG A 6 -0.45 -6.14 7.29
CA ARG A 6 1.01 -6.06 7.29
C ARG A 6 1.49 -4.76 6.66
N VAL A 7 0.88 -4.32 5.55
CA VAL A 7 1.23 -3.06 4.90
C VAL A 7 0.85 -1.86 5.75
N GLU A 8 -0.30 -1.88 6.43
CA GLU A 8 -0.68 -0.80 7.37
C GLU A 8 0.32 -0.64 8.52
N LEU A 9 0.75 -1.76 9.13
CA LEU A 9 1.77 -1.73 10.18
C LEU A 9 3.10 -1.17 9.65
N MET A 10 3.48 -1.55 8.44
CA MET A 10 4.69 -1.04 7.80
C MET A 10 4.59 0.43 7.41
N LEU A 11 3.42 0.89 6.96
CA LEU A 11 3.17 2.30 6.64
C LEU A 11 3.19 3.16 7.91
N ARG A 12 2.66 2.65 9.03
CA ARG A 12 2.63 3.35 10.31
C ARG A 12 4.01 3.41 10.96
N ASP A 13 4.70 2.28 11.03
CA ASP A 13 5.95 2.17 11.79
C ASP A 13 7.19 2.52 10.93
N TYR A 14 7.10 2.35 9.60
CA TYR A 14 8.23 2.47 8.66
C TYR A 14 7.84 3.04 7.27
N PRO A 15 7.21 4.23 7.19
CA PRO A 15 6.63 4.77 5.94
C PRO A 15 7.63 4.91 4.79
N ASP A 16 8.88 5.28 5.10
CA ASP A 16 9.92 5.58 4.10
C ASP A 16 10.77 4.38 3.66
N THR A 17 10.51 3.19 4.20
CA THR A 17 11.33 2.02 3.86
C THR A 17 11.00 1.46 2.49
N LEU A 18 12.02 0.89 1.85
CA LEU A 18 11.87 0.21 0.55
C LEU A 18 10.83 -0.91 0.62
N ALA A 19 10.74 -1.59 1.76
CA ALA A 19 9.79 -2.67 2.01
C ALA A 19 8.34 -2.17 2.03
N THR A 20 8.08 -1.01 2.65
CA THR A 20 6.75 -0.38 2.64
C THR A 20 6.36 0.03 1.22
N ARG A 21 7.29 0.64 0.47
CA ARG A 21 7.07 1.00 -0.94
C ARG A 21 6.79 -0.21 -1.85
N GLN A 22 7.45 -1.33 -1.63
CA GLN A 22 7.19 -2.58 -2.33
C GLN A 22 5.87 -3.23 -1.94
N ALA A 23 5.37 -2.96 -0.73
CA ALA A 23 4.13 -3.51 -0.22
C ALA A 23 2.88 -2.72 -0.66
N LEU A 24 3.01 -1.43 -0.98
CA LEU A 24 1.91 -0.60 -1.51
C LEU A 24 1.17 -1.23 -2.71
N PRO A 25 1.82 -1.72 -3.79
CA PRO A 25 1.10 -2.36 -4.90
C PRO A 25 0.43 -3.69 -4.51
N LEU A 26 0.91 -4.38 -3.48
CA LEU A 26 0.23 -5.57 -2.94
C LEU A 26 -1.04 -5.19 -2.18
N MET A 27 -1.00 -4.06 -1.47
CA MET A 27 -2.15 -3.49 -0.77
C MET A 27 -3.22 -2.96 -1.73
N GLU A 28 -2.81 -2.28 -2.80
CA GLU A 28 -3.71 -1.84 -3.87
C GLU A 28 -4.45 -3.03 -4.52
N ASN A 29 -3.72 -4.09 -4.86
CA ASN A 29 -4.35 -5.31 -5.41
C ASN A 29 -5.33 -5.94 -4.42
N ALA A 30 -4.95 -6.06 -3.15
CA ALA A 30 -5.83 -6.62 -2.12
C ALA A 30 -7.11 -5.77 -1.95
N TYR A 31 -7.02 -4.45 -2.02
CA TYR A 31 -8.20 -3.58 -2.00
C TYR A 31 -9.07 -3.74 -3.24
N ASN A 32 -8.48 -3.91 -4.44
CA ASN A 32 -9.24 -4.22 -5.66
C ASN A 32 -9.96 -5.57 -5.56
N GLU A 33 -9.32 -6.61 -5.03
CA GLU A 33 -9.94 -7.93 -4.83
C GLU A 33 -11.10 -7.90 -3.82
N LEU A 34 -11.05 -6.99 -2.86
CA LEU A 34 -12.12 -6.76 -1.88
C LEU A 34 -13.22 -5.82 -2.39
N GLY A 35 -13.10 -5.26 -3.60
CA GLY A 35 -14.03 -4.27 -4.14
C GLY A 35 -13.95 -2.89 -3.47
N LEU A 36 -12.87 -2.65 -2.71
CA LEU A 36 -12.60 -1.41 -1.98
C LEU A 36 -11.84 -0.42 -2.88
N THR A 37 -12.52 0.06 -3.92
CA THR A 37 -11.92 0.92 -4.96
C THR A 37 -11.47 2.28 -4.45
N ALA A 38 -12.11 2.83 -3.41
CA ALA A 38 -11.71 4.09 -2.80
C ALA A 38 -10.37 3.95 -2.06
N GLU A 39 -10.19 2.86 -1.33
CA GLU A 39 -8.95 2.51 -0.62
C GLU A 39 -7.83 2.22 -1.62
N ALA A 40 -8.11 1.46 -2.68
CA ALA A 40 -7.16 1.23 -3.77
C ALA A 40 -6.69 2.56 -4.40
N GLY A 41 -7.61 3.50 -4.65
CA GLY A 41 -7.27 4.82 -5.18
C GLY A 41 -6.36 5.65 -4.26
N LYS A 42 -6.55 5.57 -2.94
CA LYS A 42 -5.64 6.22 -1.97
C LYS A 42 -4.24 5.60 -2.02
N VAL A 43 -4.14 4.28 -2.13
CA VAL A 43 -2.86 3.59 -2.24
C VAL A 43 -2.17 3.94 -3.55
N ALA A 44 -2.90 4.04 -4.66
CA ALA A 44 -2.37 4.49 -5.95
C ALA A 44 -1.76 5.91 -5.86
N GLN A 45 -2.44 6.83 -5.16
CA GLN A 45 -1.91 8.18 -4.90
C GLN A 45 -0.63 8.15 -4.06
N LEU A 46 -0.56 7.28 -3.04
CA LEU A 46 0.64 7.10 -2.22
C LEU A 46 1.83 6.55 -3.03
N ILE A 47 1.57 5.62 -3.96
CA ILE A 47 2.59 5.10 -4.89
C ILE A 47 3.08 6.22 -5.81
N ALA A 48 2.16 7.01 -6.38
CA ALA A 48 2.50 8.12 -7.27
C ALA A 48 3.28 9.24 -6.55
N ALA A 49 2.99 9.48 -5.27
CA ALA A 49 3.70 10.45 -4.44
C ALA A 49 5.11 9.98 -4.03
N ASN A 50 5.42 8.69 -4.16
CA ASN A 50 6.72 8.10 -3.81
C ASN A 50 7.35 7.36 -5.01
N PRO A 51 7.73 8.10 -6.08
CA PRO A 51 8.34 7.50 -7.25
C PRO A 51 9.66 6.77 -6.91
N ARG A 52 9.91 5.68 -7.61
CA ARG A 52 11.15 4.90 -7.52
C ARG A 52 12.17 5.62 -8.41
N ASP A 53 12.97 6.50 -7.83
CA ASP A 53 14.20 6.98 -8.48
C ASP A 53 15.24 5.85 -8.52
#